data_AF-A0A3P7P346-F1
#
_entry.id   AF-A0A3P7P346-F1
#
_cell.length_a   1.000
_cell.length_b   1.000
_cell.length_c   1.000
_cell.angle_alpha   90.00
_cell.angle_beta   90.00
_cell.angle_gamma   90.00
#
_symmetry.space_group_name_H-M   'P 1'
#
loop_
_entity.id
_entity.type
_entity.pdbx_description
1 polymer ?
#
loop_
_entity_poly.entity_id
_entity_poly.type
_entity_poly.pdbx_seq_one_letter_code
_entity_poly.pdbx_strand_id
1 'polypeptide(L)'
;MANDVTVRAVRTKELQVSWEIPELAVGNLAYSRAIAILEGRNVTSYSGNSQPHTCVLSELAHATEYTVVVEVCITPPDAESFPQSGVAWCSKTTGVRNKTLPECAFLGSYST
;
A
#
# COMPACT_ATOMS: atom_id res chain seq x y z
N MET A 1 0.26 1.73 -14.29
CA MET A 1 -0.13 1.99 -12.89
C MET A 1 -0.86 0.77 -12.35
N ALA A 2 -0.89 0.56 -11.02
CA ALA A 2 -1.74 -0.49 -10.45
C ALA A 2 -3.23 -0.14 -10.58
N ASN A 3 -4.05 -1.17 -10.75
CA ASN A 3 -5.50 -1.11 -10.86
C ASN A 3 -6.16 -1.83 -9.67
N ASP A 4 -7.45 -1.62 -9.50
CA ASP A 4 -8.30 -2.30 -8.50
C ASP A 4 -7.73 -2.31 -7.08
N VAL A 5 -7.24 -1.14 -6.62
CA VAL A 5 -6.68 -1.01 -5.27
C VAL A 5 -7.79 -1.14 -4.25
N THR A 6 -7.78 -2.24 -3.51
CA THR A 6 -8.71 -2.53 -2.43
C THR A 6 -7.97 -2.47 -1.10
N VAL A 7 -8.50 -1.71 -0.15
CA VAL A 7 -7.98 -1.62 1.21
C VAL A 7 -9.04 -2.17 2.16
N ARG A 8 -8.68 -3.05 3.08
CA ARG A 8 -9.56 -3.62 4.09
C ARG A 8 -8.91 -3.58 5.46
N ALA A 9 -9.69 -3.22 6.48
CA ALA A 9 -9.24 -3.34 7.86
C ALA A 9 -9.40 -4.79 8.31
N VAL A 10 -8.27 -5.46 8.55
CA VAL A 10 -8.24 -6.87 9.02
C VAL A 10 -8.04 -6.97 10.52
N ARG A 11 -7.24 -6.06 11.10
CA ARG A 11 -7.05 -5.97 12.55
C ARG A 11 -7.09 -4.55 13.04
N THR A 12 -7.06 -4.41 14.36
CA THR A 12 -7.08 -3.12 15.06
C THR A 12 -5.87 -2.23 14.72
N LYS A 13 -4.73 -2.80 14.31
CA LYS A 13 -3.51 -2.07 13.88
C LYS A 13 -3.06 -2.43 12.47
N GLU A 14 -3.93 -3.05 11.67
CA GLU A 14 -3.53 -3.62 10.38
C GLU A 14 -4.55 -3.32 9.28
N LEU A 15 -4.03 -2.85 8.14
CA LEU A 15 -4.78 -2.70 6.90
C LEU A 15 -4.21 -3.67 5.87
N GLN A 16 -5.07 -4.54 5.34
CA GLN A 16 -4.75 -5.36 4.19
C GLN A 16 -5.01 -4.57 2.92
N VAL A 17 -4.02 -4.51 2.05
CA VAL A 17 -4.07 -3.81 0.77
C VAL A 17 -3.85 -4.86 -0.31
N SER A 18 -4.75 -4.92 -1.27
CA SER A 18 -4.62 -5.76 -2.46
C SER A 18 -4.74 -4.87 -3.68
N TRP A 19 -3.90 -5.09 -4.67
CA TRP A 19 -3.94 -4.37 -5.94
C TRP A 19 -3.60 -5.32 -7.07
N GLU A 20 -3.98 -4.95 -8.28
CA GLU A 20 -3.60 -5.68 -9.48
C GLU A 20 -2.63 -4.85 -10.29
N ILE A 21 -1.56 -5.48 -10.76
CA ILE A 21 -0.62 -4.87 -11.70
C ILE A 21 -0.99 -5.41 -13.08
N PRO A 22 -1.54 -4.58 -13.99
CA PRO A 22 -1.84 -5.04 -15.33
C PRO A 22 -0.56 -5.49 -16.04
N GLU A 23 -0.70 -6.37 -17.03
CA GLU A 23 0.44 -6.75 -17.89
C GLU A 23 1.08 -5.49 -18.47
N LEU A 24 2.39 -5.35 -18.21
CA LEU A 24 3.16 -4.21 -18.64
C LEU A 24 3.43 -4.36 -20.14
N ALA A 25 2.78 -3.53 -20.96
CA ALA A 25 3.00 -3.53 -22.41
C ALA A 25 4.44 -3.16 -22.80
N VAL A 26 5.14 -2.41 -21.94
CA VAL A 26 6.52 -1.97 -22.14
C VAL A 26 7.26 -1.97 -20.79
N GLY A 27 8.40 -2.68 -20.72
CA GLY A 27 9.27 -2.73 -19.54
C GLY A 27 8.94 -3.83 -18.54
N ASN A 28 9.83 -4.00 -17.56
CA ASN A 28 9.68 -4.97 -16.48
C ASN A 28 9.30 -4.28 -15.16
N LEU A 29 8.51 -4.97 -14.33
CA LEU A 29 8.18 -4.47 -13.00
C LEU A 29 9.47 -4.43 -12.16
N ALA A 30 9.92 -3.24 -11.80
CA ALA A 30 11.09 -3.07 -10.94
C ALA A 30 10.71 -3.40 -9.50
N TYR A 31 9.70 -2.69 -8.99
CA TYR A 31 9.07 -3.03 -7.73
C TYR A 31 7.69 -2.40 -7.56
N SER A 32 6.93 -2.94 -6.61
CA SER A 32 5.70 -2.33 -6.13
C SER A 32 5.72 -2.16 -4.61
N ARG A 33 5.17 -1.05 -4.12
CA ARG A 33 5.02 -0.81 -2.69
C ARG A 33 3.70 -0.14 -2.34
N ALA A 34 3.09 -0.58 -1.26
CA ALA A 34 1.95 0.10 -0.63
C ALA A 34 2.46 1.03 0.47
N ILE A 35 1.85 2.22 0.58
CA ILE A 35 2.24 3.25 1.53
C ILE A 35 0.99 3.73 2.27
N ALA A 36 1.01 3.64 3.60
CA ALA A 36 0.00 4.25 4.46
C ALA A 36 0.40 5.70 4.77
N ILE A 37 -0.49 6.63 4.46
CA ILE A 37 -0.31 8.05 4.70
C ILE A 37 -1.35 8.49 5.74
N LEU A 38 -0.89 9.15 6.80
CA LEU A 38 -1.73 9.78 7.82
C LEU A 38 -1.44 11.27 7.84
N GLU A 39 -2.43 12.13 7.63
CA GLU A 39 -2.24 13.59 7.68
C GLU A 39 -1.08 14.09 6.78
N GLY A 40 -0.88 13.43 5.64
CA GLY A 40 0.21 13.76 4.70
C GLY A 40 1.58 13.17 5.05
N ARG A 41 1.73 12.45 6.17
CA ARG A 41 2.98 11.75 6.55
C ARG A 41 2.93 10.27 6.21
N ASN A 42 4.02 9.73 5.67
CA ASN A 42 4.17 8.29 5.48
C ASN A 42 4.36 7.63 6.84
N VAL A 43 3.40 6.81 7.28
CA VAL A 43 3.45 6.12 8.57
C VAL A 43 4.12 4.76 8.43
N THR A 44 3.72 4.01 7.42
CA THR A 44 4.27 2.69 7.15
C THR A 44 4.22 2.43 5.65
N SER A 45 5.12 1.58 5.18
CA SER A 45 5.16 1.17 3.80
C SER A 45 5.66 -0.25 3.69
N TYR A 46 5.19 -0.96 2.69
CA TYR A 46 5.61 -2.32 2.41
C TYR A 46 5.93 -2.46 0.93
N SER A 47 7.12 -2.95 0.64
CA SER A 47 7.57 -3.30 -0.70
C SER A 47 7.40 -4.80 -0.93
N GLY A 48 6.68 -5.19 -1.98
CA GLY A 48 6.46 -6.58 -2.33
C GLY A 48 6.35 -6.74 -3.84
N ASN A 49 7.14 -7.66 -4.40
CA ASN A 49 7.15 -7.97 -5.84
C ASN A 49 6.54 -9.34 -6.15
N SER A 50 6.17 -10.11 -5.12
CA SER A 50 5.60 -11.45 -5.27
C SER A 50 4.11 -11.40 -5.52
N GLN A 51 3.63 -12.13 -6.53
CA GLN A 51 2.20 -12.39 -6.75
C GLN A 51 1.68 -13.45 -5.77
N PRO A 52 0.45 -13.28 -5.23
CA PRO A 52 -0.48 -12.17 -5.44
C PRO A 52 0.01 -10.86 -4.77
N HIS A 53 -0.26 -9.71 -5.41
CA HIS A 53 0.11 -8.39 -4.92
C HIS A 53 -0.79 -7.95 -3.75
N THR A 54 -0.68 -8.68 -2.65
CA THR A 54 -1.37 -8.43 -1.39
C THR A 54 -0.34 -8.16 -0.31
N CYS A 55 -0.60 -7.12 0.47
CA CYS A 55 0.25 -6.69 1.56
C CYS A 55 -0.60 -6.42 2.80
N VAL A 56 -0.03 -6.65 3.98
CA VAL A 56 -0.57 -6.15 5.24
C VAL A 56 0.32 -5.03 5.75
N LEU A 57 -0.26 -3.83 5.90
CA LEU A 57 0.35 -2.68 6.55
C LEU A 57 0.09 -2.79 8.05
N SER A 58 1.13 -3.10 8.82
CA SER A 58 1.07 -3.23 10.27
C SER A 58 1.55 -1.95 10.96
N GLU A 59 1.50 -1.95 12.30
CA GLU A 59 1.93 -0.82 13.16
C GLU A 59 1.11 0.46 13.00
N LEU A 60 -0.15 0.33 12.55
CA LEU A 60 -1.07 1.44 12.45
C LEU A 60 -1.76 1.73 13.79
N ALA A 61 -2.12 2.99 14.03
CA ALA A 61 -2.98 3.38 15.14
C ALA A 61 -4.42 2.85 14.95
N HIS A 62 -5.09 2.54 16.05
CA HIS A 62 -6.47 2.07 16.12
C HIS A 62 -7.48 3.15 15.70
N ALA A 63 -8.64 2.73 15.17
CA ALA A 63 -9.73 3.63 14.81
C ALA A 63 -9.30 4.89 14.05
N THR A 64 -8.25 4.80 13.23
CA THR A 64 -7.61 5.95 12.57
C THR A 64 -7.77 5.81 11.08
N GLU A 65 -8.13 6.90 10.40
CA GLU A 65 -8.27 6.93 8.94
C GLU A 65 -6.91 7.15 8.29
N TYR A 66 -6.53 6.22 7.42
CA TYR A 66 -5.32 6.28 6.61
C TYR A 66 -5.68 6.43 5.14
N THR A 67 -4.86 7.18 4.41
CA THR A 67 -4.86 7.20 2.95
C THR A 67 -3.79 6.24 2.46
N VAL A 68 -4.19 5.18 1.79
CA VAL A 68 -3.25 4.19 1.24
C VAL A 68 -3.04 4.49 -0.24
N VAL A 69 -1.77 4.59 -0.65
CA VAL A 69 -1.38 4.71 -2.06
C VAL A 69 -0.50 3.52 -2.44
N VAL A 70 -0.65 3.02 -3.65
CA VAL A 70 0.23 2.01 -4.22
C VAL A 70 1.14 2.70 -5.22
N GLU A 71 2.45 2.57 -5.02
CA GLU A 71 3.46 3.02 -5.97
C GLU A 71 4.01 1.82 -6.74
N VAL A 72 3.97 1.92 -8.06
CA VAL A 72 4.48 0.90 -8.98
C VAL A 72 5.56 1.53 -9.82
N CYS A 73 6.75 0.96 -9.77
CA CYS A 73 7.90 1.42 -10.53
C CYS A 73 8.27 0.40 -11.61
N ILE A 74 8.41 0.87 -12.84
CA ILE A 74 8.70 0.07 -14.03
C ILE A 74 10.08 0.47 -14.55
N THR A 75 10.89 -0.52 -14.92
CA THR A 75 12.14 -0.30 -15.65
C THR A 75 11.86 -0.47 -17.15
N PRO A 76 11.90 0.60 -17.96
CA PRO A 76 11.74 0.48 -19.40
C PRO A 76 12.94 -0.27 -20.01
N PRO A 77 12.75 -0.99 -21.13
CA PRO A 77 13.81 -1.79 -21.74
C PRO A 77 14.99 -0.94 -22.23
N ASP A 78 14.72 0.31 -22.63
CA ASP A 78 15.75 1.26 -23.07
C ASP A 78 16.69 1.74 -21.93
N ALA A 79 16.26 1.61 -20.67
CA ALA A 79 17.05 2.00 -19.49
C ALA A 79 18.05 0.92 -19.04
N GLU A 80 17.94 -0.32 -19.54
CA GLU A 80 18.93 -1.39 -19.30
C GLU A 80 20.32 -1.01 -19.87
N SER A 81 20.35 -0.14 -20.90
CA SER A 81 21.58 0.26 -21.59
C SER A 81 22.32 1.45 -20.94
N PHE A 82 21.66 2.18 -20.04
CA PHE A 82 22.23 3.36 -19.38
C PHE A 82 21.94 3.32 -17.87
N PRO A 83 22.85 2.76 -17.05
CA PRO A 83 22.69 2.66 -15.60
C PRO A 83 22.87 4.02 -14.89
N GLN A 84 22.70 5.13 -15.59
CA GLN A 84 22.84 6.46 -15.05
C GLN A 84 21.54 6.87 -14.34
N SER A 85 21.45 6.37 -13.09
CA SER A 85 20.64 6.88 -12.00
C SER A 85 19.12 6.97 -12.23
N GLY A 86 18.40 5.93 -11.82
CA GLY A 86 17.12 6.12 -11.12
C GLY A 86 15.88 6.45 -11.95
N VAL A 87 15.89 6.28 -13.27
CA VAL A 87 14.67 6.47 -14.09
C VAL A 87 13.79 5.21 -14.03
N ALA A 88 13.41 4.80 -12.82
CA ALA A 88 12.26 3.93 -12.67
C ALA A 88 11.02 4.79 -12.89
N TRP A 89 10.21 4.47 -13.89
CA TRP A 89 8.94 5.17 -14.11
C TRP A 89 7.97 4.75 -13.02
N CYS A 90 7.98 5.51 -11.92
CA CYS A 90 7.14 5.28 -10.77
C CYS A 90 5.80 6.00 -10.95
N SER A 91 4.72 5.23 -10.93
CA SER A 91 3.36 5.72 -10.95
C SER A 91 2.69 5.40 -9.63
N LYS A 92 2.04 6.40 -9.02
CA LYS A 92 1.21 6.21 -7.83
C LYS A 92 -0.25 6.07 -8.22
N THR A 93 -0.98 5.22 -7.52
CA THR A 93 -2.44 5.13 -7.64
C THR A 93 -3.12 6.27 -6.90
N THR A 94 -4.41 6.47 -7.18
CA THR A 94 -5.27 7.31 -6.35
C THR A 94 -5.28 6.77 -4.92
N GLY A 95 -5.21 7.67 -3.94
CA GLY A 95 -5.24 7.31 -2.52
C GLY A 95 -6.61 6.75 -2.12
N VAL A 96 -6.61 5.52 -1.60
CA VAL A 96 -7.79 4.87 -1.05
C VAL A 96 -7.83 5.12 0.45
N ARG A 97 -8.88 5.77 0.93
CA ARG A 97 -9.07 6.04 2.35
C ARG A 97 -9.73 4.85 3.02
N ASN A 98 -9.13 4.38 4.11
CA ASN A 98 -9.75 3.38 4.96
C ASN A 98 -9.35 3.58 6.44
N LYS A 99 -10.21 3.11 7.34
CA LYS A 99 -10.07 3.25 8.77
C LYS A 99 -9.71 1.90 9.40
N THR A 100 -8.69 1.87 10.24
CA THR A 100 -8.36 0.68 11.05
C THR A 100 -9.49 0.31 12.00
N LEU A 101 -9.57 -0.97 12.38
CA LEU A 101 -10.60 -1.39 13.33
C LEU A 101 -10.41 -0.67 14.68
N PRO A 102 -11.52 -0.32 15.35
CA PRO A 102 -11.42 0.18 16.72
C PRO A 102 -10.81 -0.91 17.61
N GLU A 103 -10.08 -0.47 18.64
CA GLU A 103 -9.80 -1.38 19.74
C GLU A 103 -11.15 -1.87 20.27
N CYS A 104 -11.29 -3.19 20.49
CA CYS A 104 -12.44 -3.68 21.24
C CYS A 104 -12.37 -3.03 22.62
N ALA A 105 -13.07 -1.91 22.79
CA ALA A 105 -13.50 -1.50 24.10
C ALA A 105 -14.39 -2.64 24.58
N PHE A 106 -13.81 -3.53 25.42
CA PHE A 106 -14.60 -4.21 26.43
C PHE A 106 -15.34 -3.09 27.14
N LEU A 107 -16.58 -2.84 26.75
CA LEU A 107 -17.53 -2.10 27.56
C LEU A 107 -17.59 -2.90 28.86
N GLY A 108 -16.79 -2.47 29.82
CA GLY A 108 -16.85 -2.95 31.18
C GLY A 108 -18.22 -2.59 31.70
N SER A 109 -19.16 -3.53 31.64
CA SER A 109 -20.35 -3.49 32.47
C SER A 109 -19.91 -3.85 33.89
N TYR A 110 -19.27 -2.91 34.58
CA TYR A 110 -19.30 -2.91 36.04
C TYR A 110 -20.67 -2.39 36.44
N SER A 111 -21.56 -3.29 36.87
CA SER A 111 -22.75 -2.92 37.62
C SER A 111 -22.59 -3.48 39.02
N THR A 112 -22.52 -2.54 39.96
CA THR A 112 -22.52 -2.66 41.42
C THR A 112 -23.65 -3.53 41.95
#